data_AF-A0A258E9V4-F1
#
_entry.id   AF-A0A258E9V4-F1
#
_cell.length_a   1.000
_cell.length_b   1.000
_cell.length_c   1.000
_cell.angle_alpha   90.00
_cell.angle_beta   90.00
_cell.angle_gamma   90.00
#
_symmetry.space_group_name_H-M   'P 1'
#
loop_
_entity.id
_entity.type
_entity.pdbx_description
1 polymer ?
#
loop_
_entity_poly.entity_id
_entity_poly.type
_entity_poly.pdbx_seq_one_letter_code
_entity_poly.pdbx_strand_id
1 'polypeptide(L)' 'MNLAGRYPKIEVSMISAYGDRDNYNKAIQSGAKSFFTKPVNFDSLKSEITNLLTPSKD' A
#
# COMPACT_ATOMS: atom_id res chain seq x y z
N MET A 1 4.86 -8.32 -13.71
CA MET A 1 4.92 -6.94 -14.22
C MET A 1 5.22 -6.03 -13.03
N ASN A 2 6.33 -5.27 -13.06
CA ASN A 2 6.68 -4.34 -11.99
C ASN A 2 5.94 -3.00 -12.21
N LEU A 3 4.84 -2.79 -11.47
CA LEU A 3 4.03 -1.56 -11.56
C LEU A 3 4.80 -0.34 -11.04
N ALA A 4 5.51 -0.48 -9.91
CA ALA A 4 6.33 0.58 -9.33
C ALA A 4 7.46 1.02 -10.27
N GLY A 5 8.12 0.06 -10.93
CA GLY A 5 9.18 0.33 -11.90
C GLY A 5 8.70 0.99 -13.20
N ARG A 6 7.44 0.76 -13.60
CA ARG A 6 6.85 1.37 -14.81
C ARG A 6 6.16 2.69 -14.56
N TYR A 7 5.62 2.90 -13.35
CA TYR A 7 4.83 4.07 -13.00
C TYR A 7 5.25 4.60 -11.63
N PRO A 8 6.43 5.24 -11.52
CA PRO A 8 6.98 5.69 -10.24
C PRO A 8 6.14 6.78 -9.55
N LYS A 9 5.20 7.41 -10.28
CA LYS A 9 4.27 8.42 -9.75
C LYS A 9 2.97 7.83 -9.21
N ILE A 10 2.72 6.53 -9.40
CA ILE A 10 1.51 5.87 -8.90
C ILE A 10 1.83 5.28 -7.54
N GLU A 11 1.12 5.75 -6.52
CA GLU A 11 1.24 5.20 -5.17
C GLU A 11 0.47 3.87 -5.08
N VAL A 12 1.13 2.84 -4.58
CA VAL A 12 0.56 1.48 -4.49
C VAL A 12 0.51 1.05 -3.04
N SER A 13 -0.70 0.66 -2.60
CA SER A 13 -0.95 0.05 -1.31
C SER A 13 -1.54 -1.35 -1.49
N MET A 14 -1.04 -2.32 -0.74
CA MET A 14 -1.41 -3.74 -0.87
C MET A 14 -2.33 -4.19 0.25
N ILE A 15 -3.31 -5.04 -0.04
CA ILE A 15 -4.18 -5.66 0.97
C ILE A 15 -4.11 -7.18 0.83
N SER A 16 -3.63 -7.89 1.86
CA SER A 16 -3.45 -9.34 1.85
C SER A 16 -4.32 -10.08 2.88
N ALA A 17 -4.52 -11.39 2.71
CA ALA A 17 -5.27 -12.25 3.62
C ALA A 17 -4.36 -12.91 4.68
N TYR A 18 -4.96 -13.48 5.73
CA TYR A 18 -4.21 -14.21 6.76
C TYR A 18 -3.39 -15.36 6.14
N GLY A 19 -2.12 -15.46 6.53
CA GLY A 19 -1.21 -16.53 6.10
C GLY A 19 -0.15 -16.11 5.07
N ASP A 20 -0.16 -14.86 4.62
CA ASP A 20 0.60 -14.44 3.44
C ASP A 20 1.77 -13.47 3.75
N ARG A 21 2.56 -13.84 4.78
CA ARG A 21 3.75 -13.09 5.21
C ARG A 21 4.81 -12.99 4.11
N ASP A 22 4.87 -13.96 3.20
CA ASP A 22 5.81 -13.92 2.08
C ASP A 22 5.45 -12.83 1.07
N ASN A 23 4.16 -12.58 0.82
CA ASN A 23 3.74 -11.47 -0.02
C ASN A 23 3.85 -10.11 0.69
N TYR A 24 3.77 -10.06 2.02
CA TYR A 24 4.13 -8.86 2.79
C TYR A 24 5.57 -8.44 2.49
N ASN A 25 6.53 -9.35 2.66
CA ASN A 25 7.94 -9.06 2.42
C ASN A 25 8.21 -8.65 0.97
N LYS A 26 7.57 -9.31 0.00
CA LYS A 26 7.69 -8.96 -1.43
C LYS A 26 7.09 -7.59 -1.74
N ALA A 27 5.95 -7.23 -1.15
CA ALA A 27 5.30 -5.94 -1.37
C ALA A 27 6.15 -4.78 -0.87
N ILE A 28 6.70 -4.89 0.34
CA ILE A 28 7.59 -3.89 0.92
C ILE A 28 8.87 -3.74 0.08
N GLN A 29 9.51 -4.85 -0.31
CA GLN A 29 10.70 -4.82 -1.17
C GLN A 29 10.43 -4.26 -2.57
N SER A 30 9.19 -4.33 -3.04
CA SER A 30 8.79 -3.81 -4.36
C SER A 30 8.40 -2.33 -4.34
N GLY A 31 8.51 -1.65 -3.19
CA GLY A 31 8.20 -0.22 -3.04
C GLY A 31 6.72 0.09 -2.78
N ALA A 32 5.94 -0.86 -2.24
CA ALA A 32 4.60 -0.55 -1.75
C ALA A 32 4.69 0.42 -0.56
N LYS A 33 3.87 1.47 -0.59
CA LYS A 33 3.87 2.52 0.43
C LYS A 33 3.24 2.02 1.73
N SER A 34 2.16 1.24 1.62
CA SER A 34 1.42 0.70 2.75
C SER A 34 0.90 -0.71 2.48
N PHE A 35 0.76 -1.50 3.56
CA PHE A 35 0.25 -2.87 3.52
C PHE A 35 -0.82 -3.07 4.58
N PHE A 36 -1.94 -3.67 4.20
CA PHE A 36 -3.07 -4.00 5.06
C PHE A 36 -3.34 -5.50 5.06
N THR A 37 -3.84 -6.02 6.17
CA THR A 37 -4.31 -7.40 6.28
C THR A 37 -5.83 -7.45 6.34
N LYS A 38 -6.44 -8.54 5.85
CA LYS A 38 -7.85 -8.82 6.02
C LYS A 38 -8.09 -9.51 7.38
N PRO A 39 -9.21 -9.22 8.08
CA PRO A 39 -10.18 -8.18 7.74
C PRO A 39 -9.56 -6.79 7.90
N VAL A 40 -9.79 -5.92 6.92
CA VAL A 40 -9.16 -4.59 6.90
C VAL A 40 -9.83 -3.68 7.91
N ASN A 41 -9.03 -2.92 8.65
CA ASN A 41 -9.54 -1.81 9.45
C ASN A 41 -9.88 -0.63 8.53
N PHE A 42 -11.16 -0.29 8.43
CA PHE A 42 -11.65 0.77 7.55
C PHE A 42 -11.20 2.17 7.97
N ASP A 43 -11.06 2.43 9.27
CA ASP A 43 -10.59 3.73 9.76
C ASP A 43 -9.13 3.95 9.37
N SER A 44 -8.29 2.92 9.52
CA SER A 44 -6.89 2.95 9.09
C SER A 44 -6.78 3.13 7.57
N LEU A 45 -7.60 2.42 6.79
CA LEU A 45 -7.61 2.53 5.33
C LEU A 45 -8.05 3.93 4.86
N LYS A 46 -9.07 4.50 5.50
CA LYS A 46 -9.58 5.84 5.19
C LYS A 46 -8.53 6.90 5.49
N SER A 47 -7.84 6.78 6.63
CA SER A 47 -6.74 7.67 7.01
C SER A 47 -5.62 7.64 5.97
N GLU A 48 -5.22 6.44 5.53
CA GLU A 48 -4.22 6.28 4.48
C GLU A 48 -4.65 6.96 3.18
N ILE A 49 -5.84 6.63 2.66
CA ILE A 49 -6.34 7.24 1.41
C ILE A 49 -6.39 8.77 1.53
N THR A 50 -6.79 9.30 2.68
CA THR A 50 -6.82 10.74 2.92
C THR A 50 -5.42 11.34 2.86
N ASN A 51 -4.41 10.67 3.42
CA ASN A 51 -3.01 11.10 3.35
C ASN A 51 -2.45 11.04 1.92
N LEU A 52 -2.86 10.05 1.10
CA LEU A 52 -2.42 9.96 -0.30
C LEU A 52 -3.05 11.04 -1.18
N LEU A 53 -4.30 11.41 -0.90
CA LEU A 53 -5.05 12.40 -1.69
C LEU A 53 -4.77 13.85 -1.28
N THR A 54 -4.25 14.06 -0.07
CA THR A 54 -3.89 15.40 0.39
C THR A 54 -2.46 15.67 -0.04
N PRO A 55 -2.21 16.57 -1.02
CA PRO A 55 -0.85 16.93 -1.36
C PRO A 55 -0.22 17.54 -0.11
N SER A 56 0.93 17.00 0.30
CA SER A 56 1.79 17.63 1.28
C SER A 56 1.90 19.11 0.90
N LYS A 57 1.49 20.01 1.81
CA LYS A 57 1.76 21.43 1.64
C LYS A 57 3.27 21.59 1.65
N ASP A 58 3.86 21.74 0.47
CA ASP A 58 5.14 22.39 0.30
C ASP A 58 5.06 23.86 0.77
#